data_AF-A0A382JAR3-F1
#
_entry.id   AF-A0A382JAR3-F1
#
_cell.length_a   1.000
_cell.length_b   1.000
_cell.length_c   1.000
_cell.angle_alpha   90.00
_cell.angle_beta   90.00
_cell.angle_gamma   90.00
#
_symmetry.space_group_name_H-M   'P 1'
#
loop_
_entity.id
_entity.type
_entity.pdbx_description
1 polymer ?
#
loop_
_entity_poly.entity_id
_entity_poly.type
_entity_poly.pdbx_seq_one_letter_code
_entity_poly.pdbx_strand_id
1 'polypeptide(L)'
;VTGQKLHQPVTGIVTDSRECQKGDLYVALSGKRVDGHGFLPVVTEQGASAALVSRVNEELNIQQVLVEDPLMTIGTMGHNWRKQFDIPVIGIT
;
A
#
# COMPACT_ATOMS: atom_id res chain seq x y z
N VAL A 1 5.55 3.51 10.39
CA VAL A 1 5.88 4.61 9.46
C VAL A 1 4.84 5.72 9.54
N THR A 2 3.54 5.41 9.43
CA THR A 2 2.47 6.43 9.42
C THR A 2 1.89 6.77 10.79
N GLY A 3 2.15 5.95 11.82
CA GLY A 3 1.56 6.12 13.17
C GLY A 3 0.08 5.78 13.26
N GLN A 4 -0.59 5.49 12.13
CA GLN A 4 -1.99 5.10 12.09
C GLN A 4 -2.15 3.61 12.37
N LYS A 5 -3.10 3.27 13.26
CA LYS A 5 -3.43 1.89 13.60
C LYS A 5 -4.32 1.28 12.53
N LEU A 6 -4.00 0.07 12.08
CA LEU A 6 -4.85 -0.68 11.15
C LEU A 6 -5.95 -1.44 11.92
N HIS A 7 -7.17 -1.44 11.36
CA HIS A 7 -8.33 -2.10 11.95
C HIS A 7 -8.32 -3.61 11.70
N GLN A 8 -7.79 -4.03 10.55
CA GLN A 8 -7.65 -5.42 10.17
C GLN A 8 -6.17 -5.81 10.03
N PRO A 9 -5.80 -7.07 10.31
CA PRO A 9 -4.45 -7.56 10.04
C PRO A 9 -4.11 -7.47 8.57
N VAL A 10 -2.89 -7.05 8.24
CA VAL A 10 -2.36 -7.05 6.88
C VAL A 10 -1.50 -8.30 6.68
N THR A 11 -1.80 -9.09 5.65
CA THR A 11 -1.10 -10.33 5.33
C THR A 11 -0.17 -10.21 4.12
N GLY A 12 -0.34 -9.16 3.32
CA GLY A 12 0.47 -8.88 2.14
C GLY A 12 0.41 -7.39 1.75
N ILE A 13 1.26 -6.99 0.81
CA ILE A 13 1.31 -5.64 0.27
C ILE A 13 1.31 -5.76 -1.25
N VAL A 14 0.44 -5.00 -1.91
CA VAL A 14 0.26 -5.07 -3.36
C VAL A 14 0.09 -3.67 -3.95
N THR A 15 0.70 -3.42 -5.11
CA THR A 15 0.58 -2.16 -5.86
C THR A 15 -0.29 -2.30 -7.11
N ASP A 16 -0.49 -3.52 -7.60
CA ASP A 16 -1.33 -3.85 -8.74
C ASP A 16 -2.69 -4.39 -8.28
N SER A 17 -3.77 -3.70 -8.61
CA SER A 17 -5.13 -4.10 -8.23
C SER A 17 -5.56 -5.43 -8.84
N ARG A 18 -4.90 -5.88 -9.92
CA ARG A 18 -5.18 -7.18 -10.56
C ARG A 18 -4.65 -8.36 -9.73
N GLU A 19 -3.68 -8.11 -8.86
CA GLU A 19 -3.06 -9.13 -8.01
C GLU A 19 -3.55 -9.06 -6.56
N CYS A 20 -4.40 -8.09 -6.22
CA CYS A 20 -4.83 -7.86 -4.85
C CYS A 20 -5.67 -9.02 -4.32
N GLN A 21 -5.29 -9.48 -3.13
CA GLN A 21 -5.94 -10.56 -2.42
C GLN A 21 -6.55 -10.06 -1.11
N LYS A 22 -7.47 -10.87 -0.56
CA LYS A 22 -8.04 -10.63 0.75
C LYS A 22 -6.93 -10.53 1.80
N GLY A 23 -6.95 -9.47 2.59
CA GLY A 23 -5.94 -9.24 3.64
C GLY A 23 -4.78 -8.33 3.22
N ASP A 24 -4.69 -7.96 1.95
CA ASP A 24 -3.61 -7.09 1.47
C ASP A 24 -3.80 -5.63 1.90
N LEU A 25 -2.66 -4.95 2.06
CA LEU A 25 -2.59 -3.49 1.99
C LEU A 25 -2.37 -3.10 0.54
N TYR A 26 -3.38 -2.50 -0.09
CA TYR A 26 -3.26 -1.94 -1.43
C TYR A 26 -2.54 -0.60 -1.40
N VAL A 27 -1.56 -0.37 -2.28
CA VAL A 27 -0.83 0.89 -2.39
C VAL A 27 -1.26 1.63 -3.65
N ALA A 28 -2.03 2.69 -3.48
CA ALA A 28 -2.57 3.49 -4.58
C ALA A 28 -1.50 4.45 -5.14
N LEU A 29 -0.69 3.96 -6.09
CA LEU A 29 0.33 4.76 -6.76
C LEU A 29 -0.26 5.62 -7.88
N SER A 30 0.06 6.91 -7.91
CA SER A 30 -0.31 7.81 -9.01
C SER A 30 0.81 7.83 -10.06
N GLY A 31 0.59 7.16 -11.19
CA GLY A 31 1.53 7.14 -12.32
C GLY A 31 1.14 8.13 -13.43
N LYS A 32 2.04 8.34 -14.41
CA LYS A 32 1.79 9.24 -15.55
C LYS A 32 0.61 8.83 -16.45
N ARG A 33 0.29 7.53 -16.49
CA ARG A 33 -0.74 6.95 -17.36
C ARG A 33 -1.98 6.47 -16.61
N VAL A 34 -1.78 5.99 -15.39
CA VAL A 34 -2.79 5.31 -14.59
C VAL A 34 -2.64 5.78 -13.16
N ASP A 35 -3.76 6.11 -12.53
CA ASP A 35 -3.83 6.51 -11.14
C ASP A 35 -4.46 5.40 -10.30
N GLY A 36 -3.68 4.81 -9.39
CA GLY A 36 -4.07 3.68 -8.56
C GLY A 36 -5.31 3.93 -7.70
N HIS A 37 -5.58 5.19 -7.35
CA HIS A 37 -6.77 5.56 -6.58
C HIS A 37 -8.08 5.22 -7.31
N GLY A 38 -8.05 5.14 -8.64
CA GLY A 38 -9.21 4.71 -9.43
C GLY A 38 -9.59 3.24 -9.21
N PHE A 39 -8.72 2.42 -8.63
CA PHE A 39 -8.97 1.00 -8.36
C PHE A 39 -9.39 0.72 -6.92
N LEU A 40 -9.53 1.75 -6.08
CA LEU A 40 -10.01 1.58 -4.70
C LEU A 40 -11.34 0.81 -4.59
N PRO A 41 -12.35 1.01 -5.48
CA PRO A 41 -13.58 0.21 -5.43
C PRO A 41 -13.31 -1.28 -5.61
N VAL A 42 -12.51 -1.65 -6.62
CA VAL A 42 -12.22 -3.05 -6.97
C VAL A 42 -11.45 -3.76 -5.86
N VAL A 43 -10.41 -3.13 -5.29
CA VAL A 43 -9.63 -3.75 -4.21
C VAL A 43 -10.42 -3.85 -2.90
N THR A 44 -11.39 -2.94 -2.69
CA THR A 44 -12.34 -3.03 -1.58
C THR A 44 -13.21 -4.27 -1.74
N GLU A 45 -13.75 -4.52 -2.94
CA GLU A 45 -14.55 -5.72 -3.24
C GLU A 45 -13.73 -7.01 -3.13
N GLN A 46 -12.46 -6.98 -3.51
CA GLN A 46 -11.53 -8.12 -3.37
C GLN A 46 -11.15 -8.42 -1.91
N GLY A 47 -11.49 -7.55 -0.97
CA GLY A 47 -11.28 -7.75 0.46
C GLY A 47 -9.90 -7.30 0.95
N ALA A 48 -9.29 -6.30 0.31
CA ALA A 48 -8.13 -5.63 0.87
C ALA A 48 -8.45 -5.12 2.30
N SER A 49 -7.48 -5.25 3.20
CA SER A 49 -7.67 -4.85 4.61
C SER A 49 -7.55 -3.35 4.81
N ALA A 50 -6.75 -2.69 4.00
CA ALA A 50 -6.60 -1.24 3.97
C ALA A 50 -6.03 -0.79 2.63
N ALA A 51 -6.09 0.52 2.36
CA ALA A 51 -5.41 1.15 1.24
C ALA A 51 -4.50 2.29 1.72
N LEU A 52 -3.27 2.36 1.20
CA LEU A 52 -2.37 3.50 1.38
C LEU A 52 -2.59 4.49 0.22
N VAL A 53 -3.02 5.71 0.55
CA VAL A 53 -3.52 6.68 -0.44
C VAL A 53 -2.94 8.07 -0.22
N SER A 54 -2.83 8.87 -1.28
CA SER A 54 -2.58 10.32 -1.19
C SER A 54 -3.85 11.16 -1.20
N ARG A 55 -5.00 10.55 -1.51
CA ARG A 55 -6.32 11.16 -1.40
C ARG A 55 -7.35 10.15 -0.94
N VAL A 56 -8.22 10.58 -0.03
CA VAL A 56 -9.30 9.75 0.50
C VAL A 56 -10.48 9.74 -0.48
N ASN A 57 -11.08 8.58 -0.67
CA ASN A 57 -12.40 8.42 -1.27
C ASN A 57 -13.42 8.10 -0.15
N GLU A 58 -14.25 9.07 0.21
CA GLU A 58 -15.22 8.94 1.32
C GLU A 58 -16.37 7.96 1.03
N GLU A 59 -16.58 7.58 -0.22
CA GLU A 59 -17.65 6.67 -0.62
C GLU A 59 -17.34 5.19 -0.33
N LEU A 60 -16.07 4.88 0.02
CA LEU A 60 -15.60 3.51 0.19
C LEU A 60 -15.42 3.14 1.66
N ASN A 61 -15.98 1.98 2.03
CA ASN A 61 -15.89 1.43 3.38
C ASN A 61 -14.62 0.55 3.58
N ILE A 62 -13.48 0.99 3.05
CA ILE A 62 -12.16 0.42 3.33
C ILE A 62 -11.38 1.43 4.15
N GLN A 63 -10.57 0.96 5.11
CA GLN A 63 -9.67 1.86 5.82
C GLN A 63 -8.65 2.45 4.85
N GLN A 64 -8.63 3.78 4.75
CA GLN A 64 -7.67 4.52 3.92
C GLN A 64 -6.64 5.20 4.82
N VAL A 65 -5.39 4.77 4.69
CA VAL A 65 -4.24 5.38 5.36
C VAL A 65 -3.76 6.52 4.47
N LEU A 66 -4.17 7.73 4.81
CA LEU A 66 -3.76 8.94 4.10
C LEU A 66 -2.30 9.28 4.42
N VAL A 67 -1.50 9.44 3.37
CA VAL A 67 -0.11 9.89 3.41
C VAL A 67 0.13 10.94 2.33
N GLU A 68 1.21 11.71 2.44
CA GLU A 68 1.54 12.71 1.42
C GLU A 68 1.93 12.05 0.07
N ASP A 69 2.79 11.03 0.13
CA ASP A 69 3.24 10.29 -1.04
C ASP A 69 3.32 8.77 -0.76
N PRO A 70 2.41 7.96 -1.34
CA PRO A 70 2.42 6.51 -1.22
C PRO A 70 3.71 5.84 -1.72
N LEU A 71 4.34 6.37 -2.77
CA LEU A 71 5.59 5.83 -3.32
C LEU A 71 6.75 6.02 -2.34
N MET A 72 6.89 7.23 -1.79
CA MET A 72 7.91 7.51 -0.78
C MET A 72 7.66 6.74 0.51
N THR A 73 6.38 6.59 0.90
CA THR A 73 6.00 5.83 2.09
C THR A 73 6.35 4.35 1.93
N ILE A 74 6.04 3.73 0.79
CA ILE A 74 6.36 2.31 0.59
C ILE A 74 7.87 2.06 0.47
N GLY A 75 8.61 3.00 -0.13
CA GLY A 75 10.08 2.97 -0.13
C GLY A 75 10.67 3.02 1.28
N THR A 76 10.13 3.91 2.14
CA THR A 76 10.52 4.00 3.55
C THR A 76 10.19 2.72 4.33
N MET A 77 9.03 2.11 4.07
CA MET A 77 8.65 0.83 4.65
C MET A 77 9.63 -0.28 4.22
N GLY A 78 9.95 -0.37 2.94
CA GLY A 78 10.91 -1.35 2.40
C GLY A 78 12.31 -1.17 2.98
N HIS A 79 12.79 0.07 3.11
CA HIS A 79 14.06 0.38 3.77
C HIS A 79 14.09 -0.07 5.24
N ASN A 80 13.04 0.24 5.99
CA ASN A 80 12.94 -0.17 7.40
C ASN A 80 12.80 -1.68 7.55
N TRP A 81 12.07 -2.34 6.65
CA TRP A 81 12.00 -3.80 6.59
C TRP A 81 13.38 -4.40 6.34
N ARG A 82 14.09 -3.92 5.32
CA ARG A 82 15.45 -4.36 4.98
C ARG A 82 16.41 -4.19 6.16
N LYS A 83 16.32 -3.09 6.91
CA LYS A 83 17.16 -2.81 8.09
C LYS A 83 16.99 -3.80 9.26
N GLN A 84 15.93 -4.62 9.27
CA GLN A 84 15.77 -5.65 10.30
C GLN A 84 16.74 -6.83 10.14
N PHE A 85 17.40 -6.93 8.98
CA PHE A 85 18.31 -8.03 8.67
C PHE A 85 19.76 -7.55 8.61
N ASP A 86 20.66 -8.24 9.30
CA ASP A 86 22.11 -7.97 9.26
C ASP A 86 22.85 -8.85 8.23
N ILE A 87 22.11 -9.43 7.29
CA ILE A 87 22.70 -10.24 6.22
C ILE A 87 23.38 -9.33 5.16
N PRO A 88 24.53 -9.75 4.59
CA PRO A 88 25.14 -9.04 3.47
C PRO A 88 24.18 -8.94 2.28
N VAL A 89 24.13 -7.78 1.62
CA VAL A 89 23.37 -7.57 0.38
C VAL A 89 24.27 -7.01 -0.69
N ILE A 90 24.20 -7.60 -1.88
CA ILE A 90 24.97 -7.21 -3.06
C ILE A 90 23.96 -6.68 -4.09
N GLY A 91 24.16 -5.44 -4.54
CA GLY A 91 23.45 -4.88 -5.68
C GLY A 91 24.30 -5.00 -6.94
N ILE A 92 23.71 -5.47 -8.03
CA ILE A 92 24.34 -5.54 -9.36
C ILE A 92 23.45 -4.71 -10.28
N THR A 93 24.06 -3.88 -11.12
CA THR A 93 23.38 -3.00 -12.09
C THR A 93 23.85 -3.26 -13.50
#